data_AF-A0A949CXY3-F1
#
_entry.id   AF-A0A949CXY3-F1
#
_cell.length_a   1.000
_cell.length_b   1.000
_cell.length_c   1.000
_cell.angle_alpha   90.00
_cell.angle_beta   90.00
_cell.angle_gamma   90.00
#
_symmetry.space_group_name_H-M   'P 1'
#
loop_
_entity.id
_entity.type
_entity.pdbx_description
1 polymer ?
#
loop_
_entity_poly.entity_id
_entity_poly.type
_entity_poly.pdbx_seq_one_letter_code
_entity_poly.pdbx_strand_id
1 'polypeptide(L)' 'IECPLHQGRFDVRTGQPTCDPACDPVRVYPVKIEDGRVYVELS' A
#
# COMPACT_ATOMS: atom_id res chain seq x y z
N ILE A 1 -6.87 1.94 -1.66
CA ILE A 1 -7.40 1.47 -0.36
C ILE A 1 -7.78 2.69 0.49
N GLU A 2 -8.73 2.57 1.42
CA GLU A 2 -9.26 3.68 2.23
C GLU A 2 -8.99 3.43 3.73
N CYS A 3 -8.56 4.47 4.44
CA CYS A 3 -8.33 4.43 5.89
C CYS A 3 -9.67 4.47 6.63
N PRO A 4 -9.96 3.52 7.55
CA PRO A 4 -11.26 3.46 8.21
C PRO A 4 -11.51 4.58 9.22
N LEU A 5 -10.49 5.36 9.59
CA LEU A 5 -10.61 6.42 10.60
C LEU A 5 -11.05 7.77 9.99
N HIS A 6 -10.36 8.22 8.95
CA HIS A 6 -10.57 9.55 8.34
C HIS A 6 -10.70 9.51 6.82
N GLN A 7 -10.91 8.33 6.23
CA GLN A 7 -11.24 8.14 4.81
C GLN A 7 -10.16 8.59 3.80
N GLY A 8 -8.95 8.93 4.26
CA GLY A 8 -7.80 9.14 3.39
C GLY A 8 -7.51 7.89 2.55
N ARG A 9 -7.07 8.07 1.30
CA ARG A 9 -6.91 6.97 0.35
C ARG A 9 -5.51 6.87 -0.22
N PHE A 10 -5.09 5.64 -0.51
CA PHE A 10 -3.79 5.34 -1.09
C PHE A 10 -3.92 4.43 -2.32
N ASP A 11 -3.07 4.64 -3.33
CA ASP A 11 -2.86 3.67 -4.41
C ASP A 11 -2.05 2.49 -3.89
N VAL A 12 -2.60 1.28 -3.94
CA VAL A 12 -1.96 0.06 -3.39
C VAL A 12 -0.70 -0.36 -4.16
N ARG A 13 -0.50 0.16 -5.38
CA ARG A 13 0.64 -0.19 -6.23
C ARG A 13 1.87 0.65 -5.91
N THR A 14 1.66 1.90 -5.50
CA THR A 14 2.72 2.91 -5.35
C THR A 14 2.82 3.49 -3.95
N GLY A 15 1.83 3.26 -3.09
CA GLY A 15 1.73 3.83 -1.75
C GLY A 15 1.36 5.30 -1.73
N GLN A 16 1.19 5.95 -2.89
CA GLN A 16 0.92 7.38 -2.97
C GLN A 16 -0.46 7.72 -2.41
N PRO A 17 -0.59 8.84 -1.67
CA PRO A 17 -1.89 9.35 -1.28
C PRO A 17 -2.66 9.80 -2.54
N THR A 18 -3.97 9.58 -2.51
CA THR A 18 -4.89 9.89 -3.62
C THR A 18 -6.10 10.72 -3.16
N CYS A 19 -6.22 10.96 -1.86
CA CYS A 19 -7.29 11.71 -1.25
C CYS A 19 -6.87 12.22 0.12
N ASP A 20 -7.23 13.47 0.42
CA ASP A 20 -7.08 14.07 1.75
C ASP A 20 -7.83 13.23 2.80
N PRO A 21 -7.37 13.17 4.06
CA PRO A 21 -6.27 13.95 4.64
C PRO A 21 -4.88 13.27 4.54
N ALA A 22 -4.69 12.26 3.69
CA ALA A 22 -3.39 11.60 3.57
C ALA A 22 -2.40 12.48 2.79
N CYS A 23 -1.24 12.79 3.39
CA CYS A 23 -0.25 13.69 2.79
C CYS A 23 1.02 12.98 2.31
N ASP A 24 1.48 11.95 3.03
CA ASP A 24 2.73 11.25 2.74
C ASP A 24 2.48 9.87 2.14
N PRO A 25 3.33 9.40 1.20
CA PRO A 25 3.25 8.04 0.71
C PRO A 25 3.57 7.01 1.80
N VAL A 26 2.85 5.89 1.77
CA VAL A 26 3.18 4.73 2.60
C VAL A 26 4.24 3.86 1.93
N ARG A 27 5.02 3.14 2.74
CA ARG A 27 6.02 2.19 2.22
C ARG A 27 5.34 1.09 1.40
N VAL A 28 5.89 0.81 0.23
CA VAL A 28 5.54 -0.35 -0.61
C VAL A 28 6.63 -1.42 -0.45
N TYR A 29 6.21 -2.68 -0.50
CA TYR A 29 7.10 -3.83 -0.47
C TYR A 29 6.94 -4.64 -1.75
N PRO A 30 8.03 -5.05 -2.41
CA PRO A 30 7.97 -6.00 -3.52
C PRO A 30 7.27 -7.30 -3.09
N VAL A 31 6.39 -7.79 -3.96
CA VAL A 31 5.64 -9.03 -3.76
C VAL A 31 5.90 -9.96 -4.94
N LYS A 32 6.15 -11.24 -4.64
CA LYS A 32 6.19 -12.31 -5.64
C LYS A 32 5.20 -13.42 -5.29
N ILE A 33 4.68 -14.09 -6.32
CA ILE A 33 3.89 -15.31 -6.20
C ILE A 33 4.70 -16.45 -6.80
N GLU A 34 4.97 -17.49 -6.02
CA GLU A 34 5.76 -18.65 -6.43
C GLU A 34 5.16 -19.90 -5.76
N ASP A 35 4.92 -20.95 -6.55
CA ASP A 35 4.32 -22.22 -6.07
C ASP A 35 3.04 -22.06 -5.23
N GLY A 36 2.17 -21.14 -5.65
CA GLY A 36 0.90 -20.85 -4.96
C GLY A 36 1.06 -20.10 -3.63
N ARG A 37 2.27 -19.64 -3.29
CA ARG A 37 2.57 -18.87 -2.09
C ARG A 37 2.89 -17.42 -2.43
N VAL A 38 2.52 -16.52 -1.52
CA VAL A 38 2.82 -15.09 -1.61
C VAL A 38 4.01 -14.77 -0.72
N TYR A 39 5.01 -14.10 -1.27
CA TYR A 39 6.21 -13.66 -0.55
C TYR A 39 6.31 -12.14 -0.58
N VAL A 40 6.78 -11.56 0.53
CA VAL A 40 7.00 -10.13 0.71
C VAL A 40 8.46 -9.89 1.05
N GLU A 41 9.14 -9.01 0.31
CA GLU A 41 10.50 -8.56 0.63
C GLU A 41 10.42 -7.44 1.68
N LEU A 42 11.08 -7.62 2.84
CA LEU A 42 10.97 -6.69 3.98
C LEU A 42 12.14 -5.70 4.11
N SER A 43 13.22 -5.89 3.36
CA SER A 43 14.49 -5.17 3.46
C SER A 43 14.62 -4.07 2.41
#